data_AF-A0A935WLD8-F1
#
_entry.id   AF-A0A935WLD8-F1
#
_cell.length_a   1.000
_cell.length_b   1.000
_cell.length_c   1.000
_cell.angle_alpha   90.00
_cell.angle_beta   90.00
_cell.angle_gamma   90.00
#
_symmetry.space_group_name_H-M   'P 1'
#
loop_
_entity.id
_entity.type
_entity.pdbx_description
1 polymer ?
#
loop_
_entity_poly.entity_id
_entity_poly.type
_entity_poly.pdbx_seq_one_letter_code
_entity_poly.pdbx_strand_id
1 'polypeptide(L)'
;MADPYHPLPRTPRLLGAPVRVRGRVTVDGRPRARVAVSDGHQVVATDRDGRYTLVTTSDRPWLSLSLPAGARIPMTATGTSALHRPSRRRAAR
;
A
#
# COMPACT_ATOMS: atom_id res chain seq x y z
N MET A 1 -1.10 13.33 38.77
CA MET A 1 -1.68 12.57 37.65
C MET A 1 -0.88 12.95 36.41
N ALA A 2 -0.23 12.01 35.73
CA ALA A 2 0.56 12.33 34.53
C ALA A 2 -0.37 12.64 33.35
N ASP A 3 0.00 13.61 32.50
CA ASP A 3 -0.76 13.98 31.31
C ASP A 3 -0.69 12.84 30.26
N PRO A 4 -1.81 12.16 29.94
CA PRO A 4 -1.83 11.06 28.97
C PRO A 4 -1.59 11.52 27.52
N TYR A 5 -1.63 12.82 27.26
CA TYR A 5 -1.32 13.41 25.95
C TYR A 5 0.07 14.04 25.90
N HIS A 6 0.87 13.91 26.96
CA HIS A 6 2.26 14.38 26.93
C HIS A 6 3.01 13.62 25.83
N PRO A 7 3.57 14.32 24.84
CA PRO A 7 4.26 13.66 23.73
C PRO A 7 5.46 12.89 24.28
N LEU A 8 5.52 11.60 23.94
CA LEU A 8 6.71 10.80 24.21
C LEU A 8 7.89 11.35 23.38
N PRO A 9 9.13 11.35 23.92
CA PRO A 9 10.30 11.70 23.14
C PRO A 9 10.36 10.82 21.89
N ARG A 10 10.20 11.42 20.71
CA ARG A 10 10.37 10.74 19.43
C ARG A 10 11.88 10.67 19.17
N THR A 11 12.50 9.55 19.53
CA THR A 11 13.82 9.24 19.01
C THR A 11 13.72 9.19 17.48
N PRO A 12 14.55 9.96 16.75
CA PRO A 12 14.56 9.86 15.30
C PRO A 12 14.94 8.41 14.95
N ARG A 13 14.03 7.70 14.27
CA ARG A 13 14.41 6.44 13.62
C ARG A 13 15.58 6.76 12.71
N LEU A 14 16.70 6.06 12.88
CA LEU A 14 17.75 6.02 11.88
C LEU A 14 17.06 5.65 10.57
N LEU A 15 17.01 6.61 9.64
CA LEU A 15 16.30 6.44 8.37
C LEU A 15 16.89 5.22 7.66
N GLY A 16 16.05 4.29 7.22
CA GLY A 16 16.51 3.16 6.42
C GLY A 16 17.20 3.63 5.14
N ALA A 17 18.06 2.79 4.56
CA ALA A 17 18.73 3.11 3.30
C ALA A 17 17.69 3.38 2.19
N PRO A 18 17.96 4.30 1.24
CA PRO A 18 17.05 4.52 0.12
C PRO A 18 16.86 3.26 -0.73
N VAL A 19 15.61 2.93 -1.04
CA VAL A 19 15.22 1.79 -1.88
C VAL A 19 14.26 2.26 -2.96
N ARG A 20 14.42 1.73 -4.18
CA ARG A 20 13.49 1.97 -5.29
C ARG A 20 12.58 0.77 -5.48
N VAL A 21 11.28 0.95 -5.28
CA VAL A 21 10.26 -0.07 -5.53
C VAL A 21 9.58 0.20 -6.87
N ARG A 22 9.53 -0.81 -7.73
CA ARG A 22 8.81 -0.78 -9.00
C ARG A 22 7.73 -1.86 -8.99
N GLY A 23 6.54 -1.51 -9.45
CA GLY A 23 5.43 -2.46 -9.50
C GLY A 23 4.39 -2.10 -10.55
N ARG A 24 3.37 -2.96 -10.65
CA ARG A 24 2.23 -2.78 -11.56
C ARG A 24 0.94 -3.16 -10.85
N VAL A 25 -0.07 -2.31 -10.94
CA VAL A 25 -1.42 -2.59 -10.41
C VAL A 25 -2.32 -3.05 -11.55
N THR A 26 -2.92 -4.22 -11.36
CA THR A 26 -3.90 -4.80 -12.28
C THR A 26 -5.13 -5.28 -11.51
N VAL A 27 -6.28 -5.29 -12.19
CA VAL A 27 -7.51 -5.95 -11.72
C VAL A 27 -8.00 -6.82 -12.87
N ASP A 28 -8.17 -8.12 -12.61
CA ASP A 28 -8.54 -9.12 -13.61
C ASP A 28 -7.64 -9.09 -14.86
N GLY A 29 -6.32 -8.93 -14.63
CA GLY A 29 -5.31 -8.86 -15.69
C GLY A 29 -5.25 -7.52 -16.43
N ARG A 30 -6.19 -6.60 -16.21
CA ARG A 30 -6.22 -5.28 -16.86
C ARG A 30 -5.46 -4.24 -16.04
N PRO A 31 -4.63 -3.39 -16.66
CA PRO A 31 -3.92 -2.33 -15.94
C PRO A 31 -4.88 -1.31 -15.33
N ARG A 32 -4.46 -0.70 -14.22
CA ARG A 32 -5.20 0.37 -13.54
C ARG A 32 -4.35 1.60 -13.38
N ALA A 33 -4.76 2.67 -14.06
CA ALA A 33 -4.16 3.98 -13.98
C ALA A 33 -4.67 4.77 -12.77
N ARG A 34 -3.90 5.77 -12.34
CA ARG A 34 -4.24 6.71 -11.27
C ARG A 34 -4.54 6.05 -9.92
N VAL A 35 -4.02 4.84 -9.69
CA VAL A 35 -4.03 4.22 -8.37
C VAL A 35 -2.92 4.84 -7.55
N ALA A 36 -3.25 5.44 -6.42
CA ALA A 36 -2.25 5.98 -5.50
C ALA A 36 -1.55 4.83 -4.76
N VAL A 37 -0.24 4.90 -4.66
CA VAL A 37 0.64 3.97 -3.94
C VAL A 37 1.49 4.77 -2.97
N SER A 38 1.55 4.35 -1.70
CA SER A 38 2.18 5.12 -0.63
C SER A 38 2.95 4.26 0.38
N ASP A 39 4.06 4.79 0.88
CA ASP A 39 4.83 4.27 2.02
C ASP A 39 4.51 4.97 3.36
N GLY A 40 3.43 5.78 3.37
CA GLY A 40 3.01 6.60 4.50
C GLY A 40 3.67 7.98 4.60
N HIS A 41 4.67 8.29 3.77
CA HIS A 41 5.31 9.62 3.70
C HIS A 41 5.16 10.26 2.33
N GLN A 42 5.21 9.45 1.28
CA GLN A 42 5.10 9.88 -0.10
C GLN A 42 3.99 9.10 -0.80
N VAL A 43 3.46 9.69 -1.87
CA VAL A 43 2.42 9.08 -2.69
C VAL A 43 2.80 9.25 -4.16
N VAL A 44 2.72 8.17 -4.93
CA VAL A 44 2.84 8.19 -6.40
C VAL A 44 1.59 7.58 -7.02
N ALA A 45 1.26 7.97 -8.24
CA ALA A 45 0.13 7.41 -8.98
C ALA A 45 0.62 6.45 -10.07
N THR A 46 -0.12 5.38 -10.32
CA THR A 46 0.14 4.50 -11.46
C THR A 46 -0.14 5.18 -12.79
N ASP A 47 0.68 4.88 -13.80
CA ASP A 47 0.51 5.36 -15.18
C ASP A 47 -0.61 4.62 -15.93
N ARG A 48 -0.80 4.93 -17.22
CA ARG A 48 -1.80 4.29 -18.09
C ARG A 48 -1.65 2.77 -18.22
N ASP A 49 -0.44 2.26 -18.06
CA ASP A 49 -0.12 0.83 -18.11
C ASP A 49 -0.18 0.17 -16.72
N GLY A 50 -0.58 0.94 -15.70
CA GLY A 50 -0.69 0.55 -14.31
C GLY A 50 0.65 0.49 -13.57
N ARG A 51 1.75 0.98 -14.15
CA ARG A 51 3.09 0.92 -13.56
C ARG A 51 3.32 2.08 -12.60
N TYR A 52 4.13 1.86 -11.58
CA TYR A 52 4.61 2.91 -10.67
C TYR A 52 6.09 2.69 -10.32
N THR A 53 6.75 3.78 -9.93
CA THR A 53 8.07 3.77 -9.27
C THR A 53 7.96 4.64 -8.03
N LEU A 54 8.32 4.10 -6.87
CA LEU A 54 8.37 4.82 -5.60
C LEU A 54 9.79 4.69 -5.04
N VAL A 55 10.39 5.81 -4.63
CA VAL A 55 11.64 5.83 -3.87
C VAL A 55 11.26 5.95 -2.40
N THR A 56 11.64 4.97 -1.60
CA THR A 56 11.29 4.84 -0.17
C THR A 56 12.53 4.49 0.64
N THR A 57 12.38 4.12 1.91
CA THR A 57 13.47 3.70 2.79
C THR A 57 13.31 2.23 3.21
N SER A 58 14.44 1.55 3.47
CA SER A 58 14.46 0.11 3.79
C SER A 58 13.76 -0.26 5.11
N ASP A 59 13.48 0.71 5.97
CA ASP A 59 12.72 0.55 7.21
C ASP A 59 11.20 0.63 7.00
N ARG A 60 10.72 0.68 5.74
CA ARG A 60 9.29 0.63 5.39
C ARG A 60 8.81 -0.81 5.15
N PRO A 61 8.08 -1.41 6.10
CA PRO A 61 7.69 -2.82 6.02
C PRO A 61 6.60 -3.12 4.99
N TRP A 62 5.79 -2.14 4.60
CA TRP A 62 4.72 -2.32 3.64
C TRP A 62 4.48 -1.06 2.83
N LEU A 63 3.87 -1.25 1.66
CA LEU A 63 3.25 -0.20 0.88
C LEU A 63 1.73 -0.34 0.98
N SER A 64 1.04 0.79 0.88
CA SER A 64 -0.40 0.88 0.78
C SER A 64 -0.80 1.34 -0.62
N LEU A 65 -2.02 1.01 -1.04
CA LEU A 65 -2.59 1.50 -2.28
C LEU A 65 -4.06 1.86 -2.08
N SER A 66 -4.53 2.87 -2.81
CA SER A 66 -5.97 3.18 -2.87
C SER A 66 -6.72 2.09 -3.62
N LEU A 67 -7.98 1.83 -3.22
CA LEU A 67 -8.84 0.89 -3.92
C LEU A 67 -8.99 1.32 -5.39
N PRO A 68 -8.55 0.50 -6.37
CA PRO A 68 -8.70 0.86 -7.77
C PRO A 68 -10.18 1.03 -8.14
N ALA A 69 -10.47 1.98 -9.03
CA ALA A 69 -11.84 2.21 -9.51
C ALA A 69 -12.47 0.91 -10.05
N GLY A 70 -13.70 0.63 -9.61
CA GLY A 70 -14.44 -0.57 -9.98
C GLY A 70 -14.01 -1.86 -9.27
N ALA A 71 -12.95 -1.85 -8.45
CA ALA A 71 -12.61 -2.97 -7.57
C ALA A 71 -13.47 -2.93 -6.31
N ARG A 72 -13.71 -4.10 -5.71
CA ARG A 72 -14.37 -4.23 -4.41
C ARG A 72 -13.46 -4.99 -3.45
N ILE A 73 -13.46 -4.57 -2.20
CA ILE A 73 -12.79 -5.32 -1.15
C ILE A 73 -13.65 -6.56 -0.83
N PRO A 74 -13.09 -7.78 -0.84
CA PRO A 74 -13.82 -8.98 -0.49
C PRO A 74 -14.36 -8.89 0.94
N MET A 75 -15.66 -9.12 1.12
CA MET A 75 -16.33 -9.10 2.42
C MET A 75 -16.77 -10.52 2.83
N THR A 76 -16.81 -10.78 4.13
CA THR A 76 -17.48 -11.96 4.70
C THR A 76 -19.00 -11.76 4.70
N ALA A 77 -19.76 -12.83 4.94
CA ALA A 77 -21.22 -12.74 5.06
C ALA A 77 -21.69 -11.77 6.17
N THR A 78 -20.87 -11.59 7.20
CA THR A 78 -21.14 -10.68 8.33
C THR A 78 -20.71 -9.24 8.05
N GLY A 79 -20.18 -8.93 6.85
CA GLY A 79 -19.78 -7.57 6.46
C GLY A 79 -18.36 -7.17 6.85
N THR A 80 -17.55 -8.10 7.37
CA THR A 80 -16.14 -7.83 7.69
C THR A 80 -15.26 -8.01 6.47
N SER A 81 -14.23 -7.16 6.31
CA SER A 81 -13.22 -7.34 5.28
C SER A 81 -12.48 -8.68 5.40
N ALA A 82 -12.40 -9.43 4.30
CA ALA A 82 -11.69 -10.70 4.22
C ALA A 82 -10.19 -10.53 3.89
N LEU A 83 -9.62 -9.32 4.02
CA LEU A 83 -8.21 -9.02 3.75
C LEU A 83 -7.21 -9.75 4.67
N HIS A 84 -7.67 -10.36 5.77
CA HIS A 84 -6.86 -11.25 6.60
C HIS A 84 -6.45 -12.55 5.88
N ARG A 85 -7.16 -12.92 4.80
CA ARG A 85 -6.84 -14.11 4.02
C ARG A 85 -5.84 -13.75 2.92
N PRO A 86 -4.83 -14.61 2.67
CA PRO A 86 -3.90 -14.40 1.56
C PRO A 86 -4.66 -14.32 0.24
N SER A 87 -4.38 -13.30 -0.56
CA SER A 87 -4.84 -13.26 -1.95
C SER A 87 -4.01 -14.25 -2.76
N ARG A 88 -4.60 -15.39 -3.13
CA ARG A 88 -3.93 -16.36 -4.00
C ARG A 88 -3.70 -15.73 -5.36
N ARG A 89 -2.46 -15.76 -5.85
CA ARG A 89 -2.15 -15.40 -7.24
C ARG A 89 -2.93 -16.35 -8.14
N ARG A 90 -3.90 -15.84 -8.90
CA ARG A 90 -4.59 -16.63 -9.92
C ARG A 90 -3.57 -16.98 -11.01
N ALA A 91 -3.40 -18.26 -11.31
CA ALA A 91 -2.51 -18.70 -12.39
C ALA A 91 -2.96 -18.07 -13.72
N ALA A 92 -2.01 -17.61 -14.52
CA ALA A 92 -2.29 -17.15 -15.88
C ALA A 92 -2.81 -18.35 -16.69
N ARG A 93 -3.94 -18.17 -17.38
CA ARG A 93 -4.40 -19.08 -18.44
C ARG A 93 -3.70 -18.72 -19.74
#